data_AF-A0AAD4XI11-F1
#
_entry.id   AF-A0AAD4XI11-F1
#
_cell.length_a   1.000
_cell.length_b   1.000
_cell.length_c   1.000
_cell.angle_alpha   90.00
_cell.angle_beta   90.00
_cell.angle_gamma   90.00
#
_symmetry.space_group_name_H-M   'P 1'
#
loop_
_entity.id
_entity.type
_entity.pdbx_description
1 polymer ?
#
loop_
_entity_poly.entity_id
_entity_poly.type
_entity_poly.pdbx_seq_one_letter_code
_entity_poly.pdbx_strand_id
1 'polypeptide(L)'
;MKMSSGMSLEGDKVILVPYMKEHVQRYHEWMQDPDLLQATGSEPLTLEQEYDMHLSWTHDTKKHTFIILDKQTLTGDFVDGEPHVE
;
A
#
# COMPACT_ATOMS: atom_id res chain seq x y z
N MET A 1 -13.39 -15.52 7.21
CA MET A 1 -11.91 -15.45 7.20
C MET A 1 -11.49 -14.35 8.16
N LYS A 2 -10.64 -14.65 9.14
CA LYS A 2 -10.05 -13.66 10.03
C LYS A 2 -8.68 -13.33 9.43
N MET A 3 -8.56 -12.20 8.73
CA MET A 3 -7.27 -11.72 8.24
C MET A 3 -6.52 -11.15 9.44
N SER A 4 -5.32 -11.65 9.72
CA SER A 4 -4.45 -10.98 10.67
C SER A 4 -3.90 -9.73 9.99
N SER A 5 -3.84 -8.63 10.74
CA SER A 5 -3.18 -7.40 10.29
C SER A 5 -1.75 -7.75 9.88
N GLY A 6 -1.43 -7.61 8.59
CA GLY A 6 -0.09 -7.88 8.07
C GLY A 6 0.10 -9.09 7.16
N MET A 7 -0.94 -9.83 6.80
CA MET A 7 -0.82 -10.91 5.79
C MET A 7 -1.05 -10.39 4.36
N SER A 8 -0.21 -10.82 3.42
CA SER A 8 -0.46 -10.63 1.99
C SER A 8 -1.54 -11.59 1.51
N LEU A 9 -2.20 -11.24 0.41
CA LEU A 9 -3.22 -12.07 -0.23
C LEU A 9 -2.77 -12.40 -1.65
N GLU A 10 -2.51 -13.66 -1.90
CA GLU A 10 -2.08 -14.13 -3.20
C GLU A 10 -3.28 -14.57 -4.04
N GLY A 11 -3.40 -14.00 -5.23
CA GLY A 11 -4.34 -14.44 -6.27
C GLY A 11 -3.63 -15.03 -7.48
N ASP A 12 -4.43 -15.35 -8.50
CA ASP A 12 -3.91 -15.96 -9.75
C ASP A 12 -3.00 -15.00 -10.53
N LYS A 13 -3.36 -13.71 -10.56
CA LYS A 13 -2.67 -12.68 -11.36
C LYS A 13 -1.96 -11.62 -10.53
N VAL A 14 -2.39 -11.42 -9.30
CA VAL A 14 -1.92 -10.31 -8.47
C VAL A 14 -1.67 -10.78 -7.05
N ILE A 15 -0.81 -10.05 -6.35
CA ILE A 15 -0.57 -10.19 -4.92
C ILE A 15 -0.95 -8.87 -4.26
N LEU A 16 -1.81 -8.92 -3.25
CA LEU A 16 -2.13 -7.76 -2.42
C LEU A 16 -1.20 -7.79 -1.21
N VAL A 17 -0.23 -6.88 -1.17
CA VAL A 17 0.67 -6.74 -0.02
C VAL A 17 0.20 -5.59 0.87
N PRO A 18 0.25 -5.71 2.20
CA PRO A 18 -0.15 -4.61 3.09
C PRO A 18 0.61 -3.31 2.75
N TYR A 19 -0.09 -2.18 2.78
CA TYR A 19 0.56 -0.88 2.63
C TYR A 19 1.36 -0.56 3.91
N MET A 20 2.68 -0.64 3.82
CA MET A 20 3.62 -0.36 4.90
C MET A 20 4.32 0.98 4.70
N LYS A 21 5.00 1.45 5.74
CA LYS A 21 5.72 2.73 5.77
C LYS A 21 6.75 2.84 4.65
N GLU A 22 7.41 1.73 4.30
CA GLU A 22 8.42 1.64 3.24
C GLU A 22 7.83 1.97 1.86
N HIS A 23 6.51 1.81 1.68
CA HIS A 23 5.82 2.14 0.43
C HIS A 23 5.47 3.64 0.31
N VAL A 24 5.49 4.41 1.40
CA VAL A 24 5.05 5.82 1.41
C VAL A 24 5.84 6.67 0.42
N GLN A 25 7.15 6.49 0.34
CA GLN A 25 7.98 7.26 -0.59
C GLN A 25 7.59 6.98 -2.05
N ARG A 26 7.39 5.71 -2.42
CA ARG A 26 6.94 5.33 -3.76
C ARG A 26 5.53 5.82 -4.05
N TYR A 27 4.63 5.70 -3.09
CA TYR A 27 3.25 6.19 -3.22
C TYR A 27 3.22 7.71 -3.46
N HIS A 28 4.03 8.46 -2.71
CA HIS A 28 4.16 9.91 -2.88
C HIS A 28 4.64 10.29 -4.29
N GLU A 29 5.59 9.55 -4.86
CA GLU A 29 6.02 9.72 -6.26
C GLU A 29 4.87 9.53 -7.24
N TRP A 30 4.01 8.53 -7.03
CA TRP A 30 2.82 8.32 -7.86
C TRP A 30 1.82 9.48 -7.72
N MET A 31 1.62 9.98 -6.50
CA MET A 31 0.72 11.11 -6.23
C MET A 31 1.29 12.47 -6.66
N GLN A 32 2.43 12.49 -7.37
CA GLN A 32 2.86 13.67 -8.13
C GLN A 32 2.26 13.73 -9.54
N ASP A 33 1.62 12.66 -10.02
CA ASP A 33 0.98 12.62 -11.33
C ASP A 33 -0.41 13.30 -11.31
N PRO A 34 -0.62 14.40 -12.06
CA PRO A 34 -1.91 15.10 -12.10
C PRO A 34 -3.07 14.23 -12.56
N ASP A 35 -2.84 13.28 -13.48
CA ASP A 35 -3.90 12.41 -13.99
C ASP A 35 -4.36 11.43 -12.90
N LEU A 36 -3.41 10.93 -12.09
CA LEU A 36 -3.74 10.07 -10.94
C LEU A 36 -4.45 10.85 -9.83
N LEU A 37 -3.99 12.07 -9.51
CA LEU A 37 -4.65 12.95 -8.54
C LEU A 37 -6.10 13.23 -8.97
N GLN A 38 -6.31 13.59 -10.24
CA GLN A 38 -7.65 13.82 -10.77
C GLN A 38 -8.52 12.55 -10.76
N ALA A 39 -7.98 11.41 -11.19
CA ALA A 39 -8.72 10.16 -11.24
C ALA A 39 -9.13 9.63 -9.87
N THR A 40 -8.32 9.92 -8.84
CA THR A 40 -8.59 9.51 -7.45
C THR A 40 -9.33 10.57 -6.63
N GLY A 41 -9.46 11.79 -7.15
CA GLY A 41 -10.02 12.94 -6.42
C GLY A 41 -9.13 13.37 -5.25
N SER A 42 -7.83 13.10 -5.35
CA SER A 42 -6.83 13.43 -4.33
C SER A 42 -6.22 14.80 -4.59
N GLU A 43 -5.77 15.46 -3.52
CA GLU A 43 -4.96 16.67 -3.59
C GLU A 43 -3.49 16.32 -3.34
N PRO A 44 -2.53 17.05 -3.94
CA PRO A 44 -1.12 16.79 -3.70
C PRO A 44 -0.76 17.07 -2.23
N LEU A 45 -0.03 16.15 -1.62
CA LEU A 45 0.47 16.25 -0.26
C LEU A 45 1.99 16.37 -0.25
N THR A 46 2.56 16.95 0.82
CA THR A 46 4.00 16.81 1.10
C THR A 46 4.32 15.39 1.54
N LEU A 47 5.57 14.96 1.38
CA LEU A 47 5.98 13.62 1.83
C LEU A 47 5.71 13.39 3.32
N GLU A 48 5.87 14.41 4.17
CA GLU A 48 5.56 14.31 5.61
C GLU A 48 4.06 14.08 5.84
N GLN A 49 3.19 14.77 5.10
CA GLN A 49 1.74 14.57 5.17
C GLN A 49 1.33 13.17 4.69
N GLU A 50 2.05 12.58 3.75
CA GLU A 50 1.81 11.19 3.32
C GLU A 50 2.12 10.18 4.43
N TYR A 51 3.18 10.42 5.23
CA TYR A 51 3.45 9.60 6.41
C TYR A 51 2.34 9.73 7.46
N ASP A 52 1.83 10.94 7.70
CA ASP A 52 0.68 11.17 8.60
C ASP A 52 -0.58 10.46 8.10
N MET A 53 -0.84 10.51 6.79
CA MET A 53 -1.96 9.80 6.16
C MET A 53 -1.81 8.28 6.28
N HIS A 54 -0.63 7.74 6.00
CA HIS A 54 -0.33 6.33 6.22
C HIS A 54 -0.64 5.90 7.66
N LEU A 55 -0.18 6.66 8.66
CA LEU A 55 -0.46 6.37 10.07
C LEU A 55 -1.97 6.40 10.35
N SER A 56 -2.68 7.40 9.82
CA SER A 56 -4.14 7.51 10.01
C SER A 56 -4.90 6.32 9.42
N TRP A 57 -4.46 5.79 8.29
CA TRP A 57 -5.10 4.65 7.63
C TRP A 57 -4.76 3.33 8.31
N THR A 58 -3.50 3.16 8.73
CA THR A 58 -3.03 1.94 9.39
C THR A 58 -3.67 1.75 10.77
N HIS A 59 -3.93 2.84 11.50
CA HIS A 59 -4.62 2.78 12.80
C HIS A 59 -6.15 2.65 12.69
N ASP A 60 -6.74 2.83 11.50
CA ASP A 60 -8.17 2.68 11.31
C ASP A 60 -8.56 1.20 11.20
N THR A 61 -9.03 0.64 12.30
CA THR A 61 -9.49 -0.77 12.39
C THR A 61 -10.58 -1.17 11.40
N LYS A 62 -11.23 -0.22 10.72
CA LYS A 62 -12.25 -0.47 9.69
C LYS A 62 -11.71 -0.44 8.27
N LYS A 63 -10.44 -0.09 8.08
CA LYS A 63 -9.78 0.00 6.77
C LYS A 63 -8.67 -1.02 6.68
N HIS A 64 -8.44 -1.55 5.49
CA HIS A 64 -7.24 -2.31 5.15
C HIS A 64 -6.75 -1.75 3.80
N THR A 65 -5.49 -1.34 3.77
CA THR A 65 -4.87 -0.72 2.59
C THR A 65 -3.81 -1.67 2.05
N PHE A 66 -3.82 -1.88 0.74
CA PHE A 66 -2.90 -2.79 0.06
C PHE A 66 -2.23 -2.10 -1.13
N ILE A 67 -1.00 -2.51 -1.41
CA ILE A 67 -0.34 -2.31 -2.70
C ILE A 67 -0.59 -3.56 -3.55
N ILE A 68 -0.93 -3.34 -4.82
CA ILE A 68 -1.17 -4.41 -5.78
C ILE A 68 0.11 -4.67 -6.57
N LEU A 69 0.61 -5.90 -6.52
CA LEU A 69 1.73 -6.36 -7.33
C LEU A 69 1.21 -7.21 -8.49
N ASP A 70 1.76 -6.99 -9.70
CA ASP A 70 1.54 -7.88 -10.84
C ASP A 70 2.43 -9.12 -10.71
N LYS A 71 1.81 -10.27 -10.50
CA LYS A 71 2.49 -11.55 -10.27
C LYS A 71 3.32 -11.99 -11.48
N GLN A 72 2.93 -11.60 -12.69
CA GLN A 72 3.66 -11.98 -13.91
C GLN A 72 5.00 -11.26 -14.04
N THR A 73 5.16 -10.13 -13.34
CA THR A 73 6.39 -9.33 -13.36
C THR A 73 7.36 -9.71 -12.25
N LEU A 74 6.91 -10.47 -11.25
CA LEU A 74 7.75 -10.95 -10.16
C LEU A 74 8.65 -12.09 -10.65
N THR A 75 9.90 -12.10 -10.20
CA THR A 75 10.84 -13.20 -10.44
C THR A 75 11.20 -13.84 -9.10
N GLY A 76 11.17 -15.18 -9.07
CA GLY A 76 11.35 -15.95 -7.84
C GLY A 76 10.05 -16.20 -7.08
N ASP A 77 10.18 -16.88 -5.94
CA ASP A 77 9.05 -17.17 -5.05
C ASP A 77 8.71 -15.94 -4.20
N PHE A 78 7.42 -15.64 -4.07
CA PHE A 78 6.96 -14.59 -3.16
C PHE A 78 7.09 -15.06 -1.71
N VAL A 79 7.64 -14.20 -0.87
CA VAL A 79 7.75 -14.42 0.58
C VAL A 79 7.06 -13.25 1.28
N ASP A 80 6.19 -13.55 2.24
CA ASP A 80 5.55 -12.52 3.05
C ASP A 80 6.59 -11.67 3.78
N GLY A 81 6.41 -10.36 3.73
CA GLY A 81 7.15 -9.44 4.59
C GLY A 81 6.66 -9.54 6.03
N GLU A 82 7.55 -9.39 6.99
CA GLU A 82 7.17 -9.25 8.40
C GLU A 82 6.41 -7.94 8.59
N PRO A 83 5.14 -7.95 9.02
CA PRO A 83 4.42 -6.73 9.26
C PRO A 83 5.06 -5.96 10.42
N HIS A 84 5.73 -4.86 10.10
CA HIS A 84 6.11 -3.87 11.11
C HIS A 84 4.84 -3.17 11.59
N VAL A 85 4.36 -3.59 12.75
CA VAL A 85 3.37 -2.83 13.52
C VAL A 85 4.17 -1.73 14.24
N GLU A 86 4.12 -0.50 13.73
CA GLU A 86 4.59 0.67 14.49
C GLU A 86 3.70 0.94 15.70
#